data_AF-A0A6L9QVY3-F1
#
_entry.id   AF-A0A6L9QVY3-F1
#
_cell.length_a   1.000
_cell.length_b   1.000
_cell.length_c   1.000
_cell.angle_alpha   90.00
_cell.angle_beta   90.00
_cell.angle_gamma   90.00
#
_symmetry.space_group_name_H-M   'P 1'
#
loop_
_entity.id
_entity.type
_entity.pdbx_description
1 polymer ?
#
loop_
_entity_poly.entity_id
_entity_poly.type
_entity_poly.pdbx_seq_one_letter_code
_entity_poly.pdbx_strand_id
1 'polypeptide(L)' 'MSAFLQYLVSGIAVGCGFALLASGLVAIHRVTRVVNFAQGMFAVVGGMAAGSLLAAGLPHGAAEA' A
#
# COMPACT_ATOMS: atom_id res chain seq x y z
N MET A 1 -6.06 -17.57 21.62
CA MET A 1 -5.03 -18.13 20.72
C MET A 1 -5.27 -17.79 19.24
N SER A 2 -6.52 -17.87 18.74
CA SER A 2 -6.86 -17.56 17.33
C SER A 2 -6.48 -16.15 16.87
N ALA A 3 -6.75 -15.12 17.69
CA ALA A 3 -6.44 -13.73 17.33
C ALA A 3 -4.93 -13.48 17.17
N PHE A 4 -4.08 -14.11 17.99
CA PHE A 4 -2.63 -13.95 17.89
C PHE A 4 -2.09 -14.43 16.55
N LEU A 5 -2.51 -15.62 16.10
CA LEU A 5 -2.11 -16.15 14.80
C LEU A 5 -2.68 -15.33 13.64
N GLN A 6 -3.92 -14.84 13.75
CA GLN A 6 -4.51 -13.96 12.73
C GLN A 6 -3.73 -12.64 12.60
N TYR A 7 -3.43 -11.97 13.72
CA TYR A 7 -2.66 -10.74 13.70
C TYR A 7 -1.22 -10.97 13.24
N LEU A 8 -0.61 -12.10 13.59
CA LEU A 8 0.73 -12.46 13.12
C LEU A 8 0.76 -12.60 11.60
N VAL A 9 -0.17 -13.38 11.03
CA VAL A 9 -0.25 -13.58 9.57
C VAL A 9 -0.58 -12.26 8.87
N SER A 10 -1.53 -11.48 9.39
CA SER A 10 -1.86 -10.17 8.84
C SER A 10 -0.67 -9.21 8.87
N GLY A 11 0.07 -9.18 9.98
CA GLY A 11 1.26 -8.34 10.13
C GLY A 11 2.37 -8.74 9.15
N ILE A 12 2.61 -10.03 8.96
CA ILE A 12 3.57 -10.54 7.97
C ILE A 12 3.14 -10.15 6.57
N ALA A 13 1.86 -10.31 6.21
CA ALA A 13 1.35 -9.95 4.89
C ALA A 13 1.55 -8.45 4.59
N VAL A 14 1.20 -7.59 5.54
CA VAL A 14 1.40 -6.13 5.43
C VAL A 14 2.90 -5.80 5.34
N GLY A 15 3.74 -6.42 6.17
CA GLY A 15 5.20 -6.25 6.15
C GLY A 15 5.84 -6.66 4.82
N CYS A 16 5.39 -7.78 4.23
CA CYS A 16 5.81 -8.21 2.91
C CYS A 16 5.45 -7.17 1.83
N GLY A 17 4.27 -6.54 1.92
CA GLY A 17 3.89 -5.45 1.03
C GLY A 17 4.86 -4.27 1.07
N PHE A 18 5.20 -3.81 2.29
CA PHE A 18 6.20 -2.74 2.46
C PHE A 18 7.60 -3.15 1.99
N ALA A 19 8.02 -4.40 2.23
CA ALA A 19 9.30 -4.92 1.78
C ALA A 19 9.40 -4.97 0.24
N LEU A 20 8.34 -5.38 -0.44
CA LEU A 20 8.27 -5.39 -1.91
C LEU A 20 8.31 -3.97 -2.48
N LEU A 21 7.58 -3.02 -1.89
CA LEU A 21 7.62 -1.60 -2.28
C LEU A 21 9.04 -1.01 -2.13
N ALA A 22 9.70 -1.29 -1.01
CA ALA A 22 11.07 -0.84 -0.78
C ALA A 22 12.06 -1.47 -1.78
N SER A 23 11.92 -2.76 -2.06
CA SER A 23 12.75 -3.45 -3.06
C SER A 23 12.60 -2.83 -4.46
N GLY A 24 11.37 -2.47 -4.86
CA GLY A 24 11.11 -1.76 -6.11
C GLY A 24 11.81 -0.40 -6.18
N LEU A 25 11.73 0.41 -5.11
CA LEU A 25 12.45 1.70 -5.02
C LEU A 25 13.95 1.52 -5.20
N VAL A 26 14.53 0.52 -4.53
CA VAL A 26 15.96 0.20 -4.63
C VAL A 26 16.33 -0.29 -6.02
N ALA A 27 15.54 -1.16 -6.63
CA ALA A 27 15.80 -1.67 -7.97
C ALA A 27 15.81 -0.56 -9.03
N ILE A 28 14.83 0.35 -8.98
CA ILE A 28 14.76 1.52 -9.86
C ILE A 28 15.98 2.42 -9.65
N HIS A 29 16.31 2.74 -8.40
CA HIS A 29 17.46 3.58 -8.10
C HIS A 29 18.78 2.94 -8.55
N ARG A 30 18.90 1.61 -8.44
CA ARG A 30 20.10 0.87 -8.84
C ARG A 30 20.36 0.95 -10.34
N VAL A 31 19.31 0.94 -11.16
CA VAL A 31 19.42 1.00 -12.63
C VAL A 31 19.48 2.45 -13.13
N THR A 32 18.67 3.34 -12.56
CA THR A 32 18.51 4.72 -13.07
C THR A 32 19.43 5.73 -12.40
N ARG A 33 19.93 5.44 -11.19
CA ARG A 33 20.63 6.39 -10.29
C ARG A 33 19.80 7.62 -9.92
N VAL A 34 18.48 7.59 -10.17
CA VAL A 34 17.53 8.66 -9.83
C VAL A 34 16.63 8.16 -8.70
N VAL A 35 16.26 9.05 -7.78
CA VAL A 35 15.28 8.77 -6.72
C VAL A 35 13.92 9.24 -7.20
N ASN A 36 12.95 8.33 -7.31
CA ASN A 36 11.60 8.65 -7.78
C ASN A 36 10.67 9.04 -6.60
N PHE A 37 10.49 10.35 -6.40
CA PHE A 37 9.57 10.88 -5.39
C PHE A 37 8.09 10.78 -5.77
N ALA A 38 7.76 10.61 -7.05
CA ALA A 38 6.38 10.41 -7.49
C ALA A 38 5.80 9.10 -6.96
N GLN A 39 6.65 8.11 -6.61
CA GLN A 39 6.18 6.85 -6.05
C GLN A 39 5.43 7.01 -4.72
N GLY A 40 5.79 8.01 -3.90
CA GLY A 40 5.09 8.32 -2.65
C GLY A 40 3.71 8.94 -2.89
N MET A 41 3.50 9.63 -4.01
CA MET A 41 2.23 10.27 -4.34
C MET A 41 1.13 9.26 -4.69
N PHE A 42 1.48 8.04 -5.14
CA PHE A 42 0.48 7.01 -5.42
C PHE A 42 -0.32 6.60 -4.18
N ALA A 43 0.31 6.56 -2.99
CA ALA A 43 -0.40 6.28 -1.74
C ALA A 43 -1.41 7.40 -1.41
N VAL A 44 -1.04 8.65 -1.64
CA VAL A 44 -1.91 9.82 -1.41
C VAL A 44 -3.09 9.79 -2.37
N VAL A 45 -2.85 9.53 -3.66
CA VAL A 45 -3.92 9.40 -4.67
C VAL A 45 -4.85 8.24 -4.32
N GLY A 46 -4.33 7.10 -3.89
CA GLY A 46 -5.14 5.96 -3.45
C GLY A 46 -6.06 6.31 -2.29
N GLY A 47 -5.54 6.98 -1.25
CA GLY A 47 -6.35 7.43 -0.12
C GLY A 47 -7.42 8.46 -0.49
N MET A 48 -7.08 9.44 -1.33
CA MET A 48 -8.04 10.45 -1.81
C MET A 48 -9.11 9.83 -2.72
N ALA A 49 -8.74 8.86 -3.55
CA ALA A 49 -9.68 8.10 -4.37
C ALA A 49 -10.64 7.31 -3.46
N ALA A 50 -10.14 6.50 -2.54
CA ALA A 50 -10.96 5.74 -1.60
C ALA A 50 -11.94 6.64 -0.84
N GLY A 51 -11.45 7.76 -0.29
CA GLY A 51 -12.30 8.76 0.38
C GLY A 51 -13.37 9.37 -0.52
N SER A 52 -13.04 9.64 -1.78
CA SER A 52 -13.99 10.16 -2.77
C SER A 52 -15.05 9.12 -3.15
N LEU A 53 -14.68 7.85 -3.31
CA LEU A 53 -15.59 6.74 -3.59
C LEU A 53 -16.53 6.46 -2.40
N LEU A 54 -16.00 6.52 -1.17
CA LEU A 54 -16.81 6.43 0.05
C LEU A 54 -17.80 7.60 0.16
N ALA A 55 -17.36 8.83 -0.14
CA ALA A 55 -18.23 10.00 -0.17
C ALA A 55 -19.32 9.90 -1.26
N ALA A 56 -19.05 9.18 -2.35
CA ALA A 56 -20.02 8.87 -3.40
C ALA A 56 -21.01 7.74 -3.02
N GLY A 57 -20.88 7.15 -1.82
CA GLY A 57 -21.79 6.13 -1.29
C GLY A 57 -21.44 4.69 -1.69
N LEU A 58 -20.24 4.43 -2.22
CA LEU A 58 -19.82 3.04 -2.47
C LEU A 58 -19.57 2.29 -1.16
N PRO A 59 -19.88 0.98 -1.12
CA PRO A 59 -19.58 0.14 0.03
C PRO A 59 -18.06 0.04 0.26
N HIS A 60 -17.65 -0.05 1.52
CA HIS A 60 -16.25 -0.12 1.97
C HIS A 60 -15.40 -1.11 1.14
N GLY A 61 -15.94 -2.32 0.89
CA GLY A 61 -15.22 -3.34 0.11
C GLY A 61 -14.96 -2.98 -1.37
N ALA A 62 -15.72 -2.07 -1.97
CA ALA A 62 -15.49 -1.61 -3.35
C ALA A 62 -14.70 -0.29 -3.40
N ALA A 63 -14.72 0.49 -2.33
CA ALA A 63 -14.03 1.77 -2.23
C ALA A 63 -12.58 1.65 -1.71
N GLU A 64 -12.28 0.60 -0.93
CA GLU A 64 -10.99 0.40 -0.24
C GLU A 64 -10.23 -0.86 -0.72
N ALA A 65 -10.75 -1.54 -1.75
CA ALA A 65 -10.09 -2.68 -2.41
C ALA A 65 -9.01 -2.22 -3.39
#